data_AF-L1NEW5-F1
#
_entry.id   AF-L1NEW5-F1
#
_cell.length_a   1.000
_cell.length_b   1.000
_cell.length_c   1.000
_cell.angle_alpha   90.00
_cell.angle_beta   90.00
_cell.angle_gamma   90.00
#
_symmetry.space_group_name_H-M   'P 1'
#
loop_
_entity.id
_entity.type
_entity.pdbx_description
1 polymer ?
#
loop_
_entity_poly.entity_id
_entity_poly.type
_entity_poly.pdbx_seq_one_letter_code
_entity_poly.pdbx_strand_id
1 'polypeptide(L)'
;MKMIFRSTWVGNHICTEEATLCQLDSYNKTRYSRRKKREGLLELASHEAHENQEVYFATILNDDDNPYCAMESNAGYFGLDFLGDNYENYLLYEYREDEHSGKLFLRVITLFECYPGTTEKMIRIDFRYTHQGGYSSLLYQGEAYDGTYEEIRTEHPPISVEKLERLWVDYPKFGEYDQLICLDRIPLLARERILEYTDKEFPTFREYLQRDIEHYQPPKE
;
A
#
# COMPACT_ATOMS: atom_id res chain seq x y z
N MET A 1 15.44 6.02 -2.05
CA MET A 1 14.66 4.82 -1.71
C MET A 1 15.33 3.56 -2.24
N LYS A 2 15.27 2.47 -1.48
CA LYS A 2 15.84 1.15 -1.81
C LYS A 2 14.79 0.06 -1.62
N MET A 3 14.80 -0.97 -2.45
CA MET A 3 13.83 -2.08 -2.35
C MET A 3 14.49 -3.36 -1.85
N ILE A 4 13.79 -4.11 -1.01
CA ILE A 4 14.15 -5.47 -0.59
C ILE A 4 12.94 -6.40 -0.69
N PHE A 5 13.15 -7.68 -1.01
CA PHE A 5 12.06 -8.65 -1.21
C PHE A 5 11.66 -9.39 0.07
N ARG A 6 11.74 -8.71 1.21
CA ARG A 6 11.41 -9.26 2.53
C ARG A 6 10.00 -8.84 2.93
N SER A 7 9.28 -9.77 3.55
CA SER A 7 7.98 -9.50 4.17
C SER A 7 8.17 -8.60 5.38
N THR A 8 7.26 -7.67 5.59
CA THR A 8 7.20 -6.86 6.81
C THR A 8 5.98 -7.28 7.61
N TRP A 9 6.19 -7.62 8.88
CA TRP A 9 5.06 -7.72 9.81
C TRP A 9 4.72 -6.32 10.27
N VAL A 10 3.60 -5.81 9.76
CA VAL A 10 3.10 -4.48 10.10
C VAL A 10 2.97 -4.34 11.62
N GLY A 11 3.53 -3.26 12.15
CA GLY A 11 3.60 -2.94 13.59
C GLY A 11 4.71 -3.67 14.33
N ASN A 12 5.71 -4.26 13.64
CA ASN A 12 6.73 -5.07 14.30
C ASN A 12 8.13 -4.96 13.69
N HIS A 13 8.41 -5.63 12.58
CA HIS A 13 9.75 -5.70 12.01
C HIS A 13 9.76 -6.22 10.56
N ILE A 14 10.87 -5.99 9.86
CA ILE A 14 11.19 -6.63 8.58
C ILE A 14 11.69 -8.05 8.87
N CYS A 15 11.07 -9.06 8.26
CA CYS A 15 11.49 -10.46 8.42
C CYS A 15 12.90 -10.72 7.91
N THR A 16 13.51 -11.81 8.39
CA THR A 16 14.72 -12.36 7.76
C THR A 16 14.39 -13.00 6.41
N GLU A 17 15.39 -13.15 5.53
CA GLU A 17 15.18 -13.79 4.22
C GLU A 17 14.67 -15.23 4.35
N GLU A 18 15.18 -15.96 5.34
CA GLU A 18 14.79 -17.34 5.63
C GLU A 18 13.32 -17.42 6.05
N ALA A 19 12.86 -16.49 6.89
CA ALA A 19 11.47 -16.42 7.31
C ALA A 19 10.53 -16.03 6.14
N THR A 20 10.92 -15.08 5.30
CA THR A 20 10.13 -14.72 4.12
C THR A 20 10.08 -15.87 3.10
N LEU A 21 11.20 -16.55 2.82
CA LEU A 21 11.23 -17.73 1.96
C LEU A 21 10.30 -18.85 2.46
N CYS A 22 10.29 -19.12 3.77
CA CYS A 22 9.37 -20.09 4.36
C CYS A 22 7.89 -19.70 4.17
N GLN A 23 7.58 -18.39 4.22
CA GLN A 23 6.23 -17.90 3.94
C GLN A 23 5.87 -18.11 2.46
N LEU A 24 6.75 -17.74 1.52
CA LEU A 24 6.53 -17.98 0.09
C LEU A 24 6.30 -19.46 -0.22
N ASP A 25 7.10 -20.35 0.37
CA ASP A 25 6.92 -21.81 0.24
C ASP A 25 5.53 -22.27 0.72
N SER A 26 5.03 -21.67 1.81
CA SER A 26 3.71 -21.98 2.36
C SER A 26 2.58 -21.49 1.45
N TYR A 27 2.65 -20.25 0.97
CA TYR A 27 1.63 -19.64 0.12
C TYR A 27 1.60 -20.30 -1.26
N ASN A 28 2.75 -20.35 -1.94
CA ASN A 28 2.86 -20.79 -3.33
C ASN A 28 3.10 -22.30 -3.47
N LYS A 29 3.14 -23.05 -2.36
CA LYS A 29 3.39 -24.50 -2.33
C LYS A 29 4.73 -24.90 -2.96
N THR A 30 5.74 -24.06 -2.79
CA THR A 30 7.10 -24.27 -3.28
C THR A 30 8.03 -24.80 -2.17
N ARG A 31 9.33 -24.93 -2.43
CA ARG A 31 10.33 -25.51 -1.50
C ARG A 31 11.69 -24.80 -1.57
N TYR A 32 11.73 -23.50 -1.85
CA TYR A 32 12.95 -22.70 -1.92
C TYR A 32 13.70 -22.72 -0.59
N SER A 33 13.00 -22.62 0.54
CA SER A 33 13.62 -22.61 1.88
C SER A 33 14.43 -23.87 2.20
N ARG A 34 14.15 -24.99 1.52
CA ARG A 34 14.87 -26.27 1.69
C ARG A 34 16.12 -26.39 0.84
N ARG A 35 16.34 -25.47 -0.11
CA ARG A 35 17.54 -25.46 -0.94
C ARG A 35 18.75 -25.07 -0.09
N LYS A 36 19.95 -25.49 -0.49
CA LYS A 36 21.18 -25.04 0.18
C LYS A 36 21.25 -23.51 0.13
N LYS A 37 21.64 -22.88 1.24
CA LYS A 37 21.75 -21.43 1.38
C LYS A 37 22.54 -20.86 0.20
N ARG A 38 21.87 -20.03 -0.60
CA ARG A 38 22.41 -19.37 -1.79
C ARG A 38 21.99 -17.92 -1.72
N GLU A 39 22.94 -17.02 -1.93
CA GLU A 39 22.68 -15.59 -2.04
C GLU A 39 21.69 -15.31 -3.19
N GLY A 40 20.77 -14.35 -2.99
CA GLY A 40 19.76 -13.97 -3.97
C GLY A 40 18.60 -14.97 -4.14
N LEU A 41 18.51 -16.02 -3.29
CA LEU A 41 17.45 -17.02 -3.43
C LEU A 41 16.04 -16.46 -3.20
N LEU A 42 15.90 -15.50 -2.28
CA LEU A 42 14.62 -14.83 -2.02
C LEU A 42 14.20 -13.97 -3.21
N GLU A 43 15.11 -13.20 -3.78
CA GLU A 43 14.84 -12.38 -4.97
C GLU A 43 14.44 -13.25 -6.16
N LEU A 44 15.13 -14.37 -6.39
CA LEU A 44 14.75 -15.34 -7.42
C LEU A 44 13.33 -15.88 -7.18
N ALA A 45 13.01 -16.29 -5.95
CA ALA A 45 11.69 -16.82 -5.62
C ALA A 45 10.59 -15.77 -5.81
N SER A 46 10.84 -14.53 -5.40
CA SER A 46 9.91 -13.40 -5.61
C SER A 46 9.74 -13.04 -7.07
N HIS A 47 10.81 -13.10 -7.87
CA HIS A 47 10.74 -12.87 -9.33
C HIS A 47 9.90 -13.97 -10.00
N GLU A 48 10.17 -15.24 -9.71
CA GLU A 48 9.38 -16.35 -10.26
C GLU A 48 7.92 -16.28 -9.81
N ALA A 49 7.66 -15.87 -8.57
CA ALA A 49 6.29 -15.62 -8.10
C ALA A 49 5.64 -14.47 -8.86
N HIS A 50 6.34 -13.37 -9.13
CA HIS A 50 5.82 -12.24 -9.91
C HIS A 50 5.41 -12.65 -11.32
N GLU A 51 6.28 -13.36 -12.06
CA GLU A 51 5.99 -13.83 -13.42
C GLU A 51 4.77 -14.76 -13.48
N ASN A 52 4.53 -15.53 -12.40
CA ASN A 52 3.40 -16.44 -12.28
C ASN A 52 2.18 -15.80 -11.60
N GLN A 53 2.23 -14.50 -11.26
CA GLN A 53 1.23 -13.78 -10.47
C GLN A 53 0.89 -14.46 -9.13
N GLU A 54 1.87 -15.08 -8.48
CA GLU A 54 1.74 -15.72 -7.17
C GLU A 54 2.08 -14.74 -6.02
N VAL A 55 2.01 -15.24 -4.79
CA VAL A 55 2.28 -14.42 -3.61
C VAL A 55 3.77 -14.08 -3.53
N TYR A 56 4.09 -12.80 -3.37
CA TYR A 56 5.41 -12.37 -2.93
C TYR A 56 5.35 -11.02 -2.21
N PHE A 57 6.45 -10.67 -1.56
CA PHE A 57 6.55 -9.47 -0.75
C PHE A 57 7.70 -8.59 -1.22
N ALA A 58 7.50 -7.28 -1.10
CA ALA A 58 8.57 -6.31 -1.18
C ALA A 58 8.41 -5.29 -0.05
N THR A 59 9.53 -4.72 0.40
CA THR A 59 9.55 -3.58 1.31
C THR A 59 10.44 -2.52 0.69
N ILE A 60 9.88 -1.33 0.52
CA ILE A 60 10.59 -0.14 0.08
C ILE A 60 11.10 0.56 1.32
N LEU A 61 12.36 0.95 1.30
CA LEU A 61 13.07 1.61 2.39
C LEU A 61 13.37 3.06 2.02
N ASN A 62 13.31 3.92 3.02
CA ASN A 62 13.87 5.25 3.01
C ASN A 62 15.40 5.20 2.94
N ASP A 63 16.03 6.37 2.77
CA ASP A 63 17.49 6.47 2.65
C ASP A 63 18.23 6.15 3.96
N ASP A 64 17.52 6.15 5.09
CA ASP A 64 17.99 5.74 6.41
C ASP A 64 17.72 4.24 6.72
N ASP A 65 17.36 3.45 5.69
CA ASP A 65 16.97 2.04 5.78
C ASP A 65 15.70 1.75 6.61
N ASN A 66 14.96 2.77 7.08
CA ASN A 66 13.64 2.55 7.69
C ASN A 66 12.60 2.18 6.62
N PRO A 67 11.65 1.27 6.92
CA PRO A 67 10.66 0.87 5.95
C PRO A 67 9.66 2.01 5.67
N TYR A 68 9.50 2.31 4.39
CA TYR A 68 8.55 3.28 3.88
C TYR A 68 7.21 2.64 3.54
N CYS A 69 7.26 1.55 2.78
CA CYS A 69 6.08 0.86 2.29
C CYS A 69 6.33 -0.65 2.25
N ALA A 70 5.44 -1.43 2.85
CA ALA A 70 5.37 -2.86 2.66
C ALA A 70 4.37 -3.19 1.56
N MET A 71 4.73 -4.14 0.71
CA MET A 71 3.92 -4.57 -0.43
C MET A 71 3.69 -6.07 -0.38
N GLU A 72 2.45 -6.47 -0.60
CA GLU A 72 2.05 -7.84 -0.91
C GLU A 72 1.48 -7.87 -2.32
N SER A 73 1.97 -8.81 -3.14
CA SER A 73 1.34 -9.18 -4.41
C SER A 73 0.67 -10.54 -4.27
N ASN A 74 -0.48 -10.74 -4.93
CA ASN A 74 -1.20 -12.02 -4.95
C ASN A 74 -2.25 -12.10 -6.07
N ALA A 75 -2.02 -12.88 -7.14
CA ALA A 75 -3.03 -13.15 -8.19
C ALA A 75 -3.73 -11.88 -8.73
N GLY A 76 -2.92 -10.91 -9.19
CA GLY A 76 -3.42 -9.62 -9.68
C GLY A 76 -3.80 -8.62 -8.58
N TYR A 77 -3.67 -8.98 -7.30
CA TYR A 77 -3.74 -8.04 -6.19
C TYR A 77 -2.39 -7.41 -5.91
N PHE A 78 -2.37 -6.12 -5.60
CA PHE A 78 -1.27 -5.48 -4.90
C PHE A 78 -1.82 -4.68 -3.71
N GLY A 79 -1.41 -5.06 -2.50
CA GLY A 79 -1.64 -4.29 -1.28
C GLY A 79 -0.38 -3.53 -0.91
N LEU A 80 -0.49 -2.22 -0.71
CA LEU A 80 0.61 -1.35 -0.32
C LEU A 80 0.29 -0.70 1.03
N ASP A 81 0.94 -1.20 2.07
CA ASP A 81 0.88 -0.67 3.43
C ASP A 81 1.98 0.39 3.59
N PHE A 82 1.60 1.66 3.70
CA PHE A 82 2.52 2.74 4.01
C PHE A 82 2.76 2.79 5.52
N LEU A 83 4.03 2.85 5.91
CA LEU A 83 4.46 2.57 7.27
C LEU A 83 5.00 3.83 7.96
N GLY A 84 4.58 4.03 9.20
CA GLY A 84 5.12 5.05 10.09
C GLY A 84 6.40 4.57 10.78
N ASP A 85 6.95 5.43 11.65
CA ASP A 85 8.25 5.20 12.28
C ASP A 85 8.26 3.94 13.19
N ASN A 86 7.10 3.52 13.72
CA ASN A 86 6.95 2.29 14.51
C ASN A 86 6.35 1.15 13.69
N TYR A 87 6.43 1.23 12.36
CA TYR A 87 5.98 0.22 11.40
C TYR A 87 4.46 0.06 11.38
N GLU A 88 3.72 0.96 12.01
CA GLU A 88 2.27 1.03 11.90
C GLU A 88 1.86 1.38 10.48
N ASN A 89 0.91 0.63 9.94
CA ASN A 89 0.28 0.99 8.67
C ASN A 89 -0.77 2.06 8.97
N TYR A 90 -0.54 3.26 8.48
CA TYR A 90 -1.48 4.36 8.56
C TYR A 90 -2.26 4.56 7.25
N LEU A 91 -1.79 4.03 6.12
CA LEU A 91 -2.44 4.17 4.81
C LEU A 91 -2.23 2.89 3.98
N LEU A 92 -3.32 2.38 3.40
CA LEU A 92 -3.32 1.25 2.48
C LEU A 92 -3.81 1.68 1.11
N TYR A 93 -3.10 1.27 0.07
CA TYR A 93 -3.64 1.18 -1.28
C TYR A 93 -3.88 -0.27 -1.68
N GLU A 94 -5.08 -0.54 -2.19
CA GLU A 94 -5.38 -1.82 -2.83
C GLU A 94 -5.59 -1.64 -4.32
N TYR A 95 -4.73 -2.32 -5.08
CA TYR A 95 -4.87 -2.47 -6.52
C TYR A 95 -5.38 -3.87 -6.86
N ARG A 96 -6.21 -3.95 -7.89
CA ARG A 96 -6.70 -5.23 -8.46
C ARG A 96 -6.55 -5.21 -9.96
N GLU A 97 -6.05 -6.29 -10.53
CA GLU A 97 -6.10 -6.54 -11.96
C GLU A 97 -7.55 -6.76 -12.39
N ASP A 98 -7.95 -6.12 -13.48
CA ASP A 98 -9.24 -6.38 -14.10
C ASP A 98 -9.07 -7.35 -15.27
N GLU A 99 -9.70 -8.51 -15.15
CA GLU A 99 -9.95 -9.51 -16.20
C GLU A 99 -8.83 -9.70 -17.26
N HIS A 100 -7.55 -9.74 -16.85
CA HIS A 100 -6.38 -9.90 -17.73
C HIS A 100 -6.13 -8.75 -18.72
N SER A 101 -6.57 -7.54 -18.36
CA SER A 101 -6.26 -6.32 -19.13
C SER A 101 -4.76 -5.98 -19.15
N GLY A 102 -3.94 -6.64 -18.33
CA GLY A 102 -2.53 -6.28 -18.11
C GLY A 102 -2.38 -4.96 -17.35
N LYS A 103 -3.45 -4.49 -16.70
CA LYS A 103 -3.50 -3.26 -15.91
C LYS A 103 -4.08 -3.52 -14.53
N LEU A 104 -3.60 -2.74 -13.57
CA LEU A 104 -4.11 -2.69 -12.21
C LEU A 104 -5.01 -1.47 -12.03
N PHE A 105 -6.09 -1.63 -11.29
CA PHE A 105 -7.01 -0.57 -10.88
C PHE A 105 -6.88 -0.28 -9.39
N LEU A 106 -6.65 0.98 -9.03
CA LEU A 106 -6.69 1.44 -7.64
C LEU A 106 -8.14 1.41 -7.13
N ARG A 107 -8.45 0.36 -6.36
CA ARG A 107 -9.81 0.05 -5.92
C ARG A 107 -10.13 0.64 -4.56
N VAL A 108 -9.17 0.59 -3.64
CA VAL A 108 -9.38 1.01 -2.25
C VAL A 108 -8.23 1.89 -1.77
N ILE A 109 -8.57 2.94 -1.04
CA ILE A 109 -7.63 3.71 -0.22
C ILE A 109 -8.18 3.75 1.20
N THR A 110 -7.44 3.20 2.16
CA THR A 110 -7.89 3.15 3.55
C THR A 110 -6.88 3.86 4.45
N LEU A 111 -7.34 4.83 5.22
CA LEU A 111 -6.57 5.49 6.27
C LEU A 111 -6.87 4.79 7.61
N PHE A 112 -5.81 4.44 8.33
CA PHE A 112 -5.87 3.81 9.63
C PHE A 112 -5.34 4.72 10.73
N GLU A 113 -5.80 4.46 11.94
CA GLU A 113 -5.20 4.95 13.18
C GLU A 113 -4.95 3.73 14.09
N CYS A 114 -3.93 3.80 14.94
CA CYS A 114 -3.72 2.79 15.97
C CYS A 114 -4.47 3.14 17.26
N TYR A 115 -4.89 2.12 18.01
CA TYR A 115 -5.36 2.37 19.37
C TYR A 115 -4.21 2.89 20.25
N PRO A 116 -4.44 3.89 21.13
CA PRO A 116 -3.41 4.47 21.97
C PRO A 116 -2.67 3.40 22.76
N GLY A 117 -1.35 3.36 22.58
CA GLY A 117 -0.49 2.37 23.24
C GLY A 117 -0.57 0.95 22.70
N THR A 118 -1.19 0.71 21.54
CA THR A 118 -1.24 -0.60 20.89
C THR A 118 -0.88 -0.51 19.40
N THR A 119 -0.71 -1.68 18.75
CA THR A 119 -0.54 -1.81 17.29
C THR A 119 -1.83 -2.24 16.59
N GLU A 120 -2.95 -2.31 17.32
CA GLU A 120 -4.25 -2.63 16.75
C GLU A 120 -4.70 -1.46 15.87
N LYS A 121 -5.12 -1.76 14.65
CA LYS A 121 -5.52 -0.75 13.66
C LYS A 121 -7.02 -0.53 13.70
N MET A 122 -7.40 0.69 13.41
CA MET A 122 -8.76 1.14 13.27
C MET A 122 -8.92 1.91 11.98
N ILE A 123 -9.95 1.61 11.21
CA ILE A 123 -10.24 2.34 9.98
C ILE A 123 -10.79 3.72 10.35
N ARG A 124 -10.19 4.78 9.82
CA ARG A 124 -10.69 6.14 9.96
C ARG A 124 -11.41 6.62 8.73
N ILE A 125 -10.83 6.33 7.56
CA ILE A 125 -11.41 6.72 6.29
C ILE A 125 -11.21 5.57 5.31
N ASP A 126 -12.26 5.20 4.59
CA ASP A 126 -12.20 4.19 3.54
C ASP A 126 -12.81 4.76 2.26
N PHE A 127 -12.06 4.66 1.17
CA PHE A 127 -12.42 5.17 -0.15
C PHE A 127 -12.49 4.00 -1.12
N ARG A 128 -13.62 3.86 -1.84
CA ARG A 128 -13.82 2.75 -2.79
C ARG A 128 -14.21 3.27 -4.16
N TYR A 129 -13.52 2.78 -5.17
CA TYR A 129 -13.76 3.12 -6.57
C TYR A 129 -14.33 1.93 -7.34
N THR A 130 -15.18 2.21 -8.33
CA THR A 130 -15.67 1.22 -9.29
C THR A 130 -15.12 1.50 -10.68
N HIS A 131 -15.09 0.47 -11.54
CA HIS A 131 -14.57 0.61 -12.91
C HIS A 131 -15.44 1.55 -13.78
N GLN A 132 -16.66 1.85 -13.35
CA GLN A 132 -17.56 2.81 -13.99
C GLN A 132 -17.36 4.25 -13.47
N GLY A 133 -16.39 4.49 -12.60
CA GLY A 133 -16.13 5.79 -11.98
C GLY A 133 -17.04 6.11 -10.80
N GLY A 134 -17.82 5.14 -10.32
CA GLY A 134 -18.52 5.26 -9.04
C GLY A 134 -17.51 5.37 -7.90
N TYR A 135 -17.82 6.18 -6.90
CA TYR A 135 -16.93 6.40 -5.79
C TYR A 135 -17.72 6.65 -4.50
N SER A 136 -17.34 5.94 -3.45
CA SER A 136 -17.93 6.09 -2.11
C SER A 136 -16.85 6.26 -1.06
N SER A 137 -17.21 6.93 0.03
CA SER A 137 -16.37 7.09 1.20
C SER A 137 -17.11 6.69 2.47
N LEU A 138 -16.40 6.07 3.39
CA LEU A 138 -16.83 5.81 4.76
C LEU A 138 -15.88 6.53 5.70
N LEU A 139 -16.43 7.39 6.57
CA LEU A 139 -15.69 8.14 7.57
C LEU A 139 -16.14 7.73 8.97
N TYR A 140 -15.18 7.42 9.84
CA TYR A 140 -15.40 7.16 11.26
C TYR A 140 -15.04 8.42 12.06
N GLN A 141 -16.05 9.23 12.38
CA GLN A 141 -15.89 10.50 13.08
C GLN A 141 -16.12 10.33 14.59
N GLY A 142 -15.24 10.90 15.42
CA GLY A 142 -15.35 10.83 16.88
C GLY A 142 -14.25 9.99 17.53
N GLU A 143 -14.27 9.90 18.86
CA GLU A 143 -13.35 9.07 19.63
C GLU A 143 -13.85 7.62 19.55
N ALA A 144 -13.19 6.80 18.74
CA ALA A 144 -13.61 5.41 18.62
C ALA A 144 -13.20 4.56 19.83
N TYR A 145 -12.29 5.08 20.67
CA TYR A 145 -11.76 4.42 21.87
C TYR A 145 -12.76 4.29 23.01
N ASP A 146 -13.74 5.19 23.09
CA ASP A 146 -14.80 5.16 24.11
C ASP A 146 -16.18 4.76 23.53
N GLY A 147 -16.22 4.37 22.25
CA GLY A 147 -17.42 3.96 21.55
C GLY A 147 -18.32 5.12 21.10
N THR A 148 -17.82 6.36 21.08
CA THR A 148 -18.57 7.55 20.65
C THR A 148 -18.39 7.90 19.17
N TYR A 149 -17.98 6.93 18.34
CA TYR A 149 -17.80 7.15 16.91
C TYR A 149 -19.12 7.08 16.13
N GLU A 150 -19.20 7.87 15.07
CA GLU A 150 -20.26 7.83 14.08
C GLU A 150 -19.70 7.36 12.72
N GLU A 151 -20.44 6.48 12.05
CA GLU A 151 -20.15 6.06 10.67
C GLU A 151 -20.88 6.94 9.68
N ILE A 152 -20.13 7.72 8.91
CA ILE A 152 -20.67 8.59 7.85
C ILE A 152 -20.37 7.94 6.50
N ARG A 153 -21.39 7.36 5.89
CA ARG A 153 -21.33 6.82 4.52
C ARG A 153 -21.73 7.91 3.53
N THR A 154 -20.92 8.11 2.50
CA THR A 154 -21.19 9.09 1.45
C THR A 154 -20.97 8.46 0.09
N GLU A 155 -22.04 8.45 -0.71
CA GLU A 155 -21.96 8.17 -2.14
C GLU A 155 -21.70 9.47 -2.88
N HIS A 156 -20.69 9.50 -3.74
CA HIS A 156 -20.32 10.69 -4.48
C HIS A 156 -20.80 10.59 -5.94
N PRO A 157 -20.99 11.72 -6.63
CA PRO A 157 -21.15 11.71 -8.08
C PRO A 157 -19.97 10.99 -8.75
N PRO A 158 -20.19 10.31 -9.89
CA PRO A 158 -19.11 9.64 -10.60
C PRO A 158 -17.97 10.60 -10.95
N ILE A 159 -16.73 10.11 -10.85
CA ILE A 159 -15.56 10.88 -11.25
C ILE A 159 -15.52 11.05 -12.78
N SER A 160 -14.83 12.08 -13.26
CA SER A 160 -14.63 12.26 -14.71
C SER A 160 -13.82 11.11 -15.30
N VAL A 161 -13.98 10.87 -16.60
CA VAL A 161 -13.20 9.87 -17.35
C VAL A 161 -11.70 10.10 -17.15
N GLU A 162 -11.24 11.36 -17.22
CA GLU A 162 -9.83 11.72 -17.00
C GLU A 162 -9.31 11.34 -15.60
N LYS A 163 -10.16 11.45 -14.56
CA LYS A 163 -9.79 11.02 -13.20
C LYS A 163 -9.83 9.51 -13.06
N LEU A 164 -10.77 8.84 -13.73
CA LEU A 164 -10.88 7.39 -13.76
C LEU A 164 -9.66 6.76 -14.43
N GLU A 165 -9.19 7.30 -15.55
CA GLU A 165 -7.98 6.83 -16.25
C GLU A 165 -6.72 6.88 -15.36
N ARG A 166 -6.63 7.83 -14.42
CA ARG A 166 -5.50 7.92 -13.48
C ARG A 166 -5.46 6.82 -12.43
N LEU A 167 -6.60 6.16 -12.18
CA LEU A 167 -6.69 5.02 -11.27
C LEU A 167 -6.18 3.72 -11.90
N TRP A 168 -6.00 3.72 -13.23
CA TRP A 168 -5.40 2.60 -13.95
C TRP A 168 -3.89 2.78 -14.09
N VAL A 169 -3.16 1.69 -13.90
CA VAL A 169 -1.71 1.61 -14.09
C VAL A 169 -1.37 0.33 -14.83
N ASP A 170 -0.31 0.35 -15.64
CA ASP A 170 0.17 -0.87 -16.28
C ASP A 170 0.66 -1.84 -15.20
N TYR A 171 0.52 -3.15 -15.42
CA TYR A 171 1.08 -4.14 -14.51
C TYR A 171 2.59 -3.89 -14.36
N PRO A 172 3.11 -3.69 -13.13
CA PRO A 172 4.50 -3.32 -12.93
C PRO A 172 5.43 -4.44 -13.35
N LYS A 173 6.62 -4.10 -13.84
CA LYS A 173 7.70 -5.09 -13.93
C LYS A 173 8.21 -5.42 -12.54
N PHE A 174 8.80 -6.60 -12.38
CA PHE A 174 9.40 -7.01 -11.11
C PHE A 174 10.44 -5.99 -10.64
N GLY A 175 10.21 -5.41 -9.45
CA GLY A 175 11.08 -4.40 -8.84
C GLY A 175 10.79 -2.95 -9.24
N GLU A 176 9.86 -2.70 -10.17
CA GLU A 176 9.47 -1.36 -10.64
C GLU A 176 8.08 -0.97 -10.09
N TYR A 177 8.01 -0.68 -8.77
CA TYR A 177 6.73 -0.42 -8.07
C TYR A 177 6.43 1.06 -7.81
N ASP A 178 7.30 1.98 -8.23
CA ASP A 178 7.16 3.43 -7.99
C ASP A 178 5.81 3.99 -8.45
N GLN A 179 5.27 3.47 -9.55
CA GLN A 179 3.97 3.88 -10.06
C GLN A 179 2.78 3.54 -9.13
N LEU A 180 2.92 2.51 -8.28
CA LEU A 180 1.88 2.05 -7.35
C LEU A 180 1.86 2.86 -6.05
N ILE A 181 3.02 3.36 -5.61
CA ILE A 181 3.19 4.16 -4.39
C ILE A 181 2.96 5.66 -4.62
N CYS A 182 2.78 6.10 -5.86
CA CYS A 182 2.67 7.51 -6.20
C CYS A 182 1.38 8.16 -5.66
N LEU A 183 1.53 9.03 -4.66
CA LEU A 183 0.44 9.69 -3.94
C LEU A 183 -0.34 10.72 -4.79
N ASP A 184 0.22 11.19 -5.91
CA ASP A 184 -0.48 12.07 -6.85
C ASP A 184 -1.63 11.37 -7.62
N ARG A 185 -1.71 10.04 -7.53
CA ARG A 185 -2.83 9.25 -8.06
C ARG A 185 -4.06 9.27 -7.17
N ILE A 186 -3.91 9.65 -5.90
CA ILE A 186 -5.06 9.80 -5.00
C ILE A 186 -5.99 10.88 -5.57
N PRO A 187 -7.27 10.58 -5.81
CA PRO A 187 -8.23 11.60 -6.19
C PRO A 187 -8.24 12.76 -5.19
N LEU A 188 -8.19 14.00 -5.68
CA LEU A 188 -7.97 15.21 -4.88
C LEU A 188 -8.76 15.25 -3.56
N LEU A 189 -10.03 14.86 -3.59
CA LEU A 189 -10.88 14.82 -2.39
C LEU A 189 -10.38 13.82 -1.33
N ALA A 190 -9.98 12.62 -1.74
CA ALA A 190 -9.39 11.64 -0.83
C ALA A 190 -8.06 12.15 -0.28
N ARG A 191 -7.25 12.79 -1.14
CA ARG A 191 -5.96 13.38 -0.74
C ARG A 191 -6.14 14.50 0.28
N GLU A 192 -7.08 15.42 0.05
CA GLU A 192 -7.39 16.52 0.98
C GLU A 192 -7.87 15.99 2.33
N ARG A 193 -8.67 14.93 2.36
CA ARG A 193 -9.13 14.29 3.60
C ARG A 193 -8.01 13.59 4.36
N ILE A 194 -7.15 12.86 3.64
CA ILE A 194 -5.95 12.24 4.21
C ILE A 194 -5.04 13.32 4.81
N LEU A 195 -4.78 14.39 4.06
CA LEU A 195 -4.00 15.54 4.52
C LEU A 195 -4.62 16.22 5.73
N GLU A 196 -5.93 16.50 5.73
CA GLU A 196 -6.61 17.14 6.85
C GLU A 196 -6.46 16.34 8.14
N TYR A 197 -6.58 15.01 8.06
CA TYR A 197 -6.47 14.14 9.23
C TYR A 197 -5.02 14.01 9.70
N THR A 198 -4.11 13.75 8.78
CA THR A 198 -2.71 13.51 9.11
C THR A 198 -1.98 14.78 9.55
N ASP A 199 -2.38 15.97 9.08
CA ASP A 199 -1.88 17.25 9.59
C ASP A 199 -2.20 17.47 11.08
N LYS A 200 -3.31 16.90 11.56
CA LYS A 200 -3.75 17.03 12.96
C LYS A 200 -3.08 15.99 13.87
N GLU A 201 -3.03 14.75 13.41
CA GLU A 201 -2.64 13.60 14.26
C GLU A 201 -1.19 13.13 14.02
N PHE A 202 -0.64 13.32 12.81
CA PHE A 202 0.64 12.74 12.38
C PHE A 202 1.46 13.73 11.54
N PRO A 203 1.96 14.83 12.13
CA PRO A 203 2.64 15.88 11.36
C PRO A 203 3.87 15.40 10.59
N THR A 204 4.56 14.34 11.06
CA THR A 204 5.68 13.72 10.34
C THR A 204 5.24 13.04 9.03
N PHE A 205 4.02 12.50 8.98
CA PHE A 205 3.47 11.91 7.76
C PHE A 205 3.29 12.96 6.66
N ARG A 206 2.93 14.20 7.02
CA ARG A 206 2.88 15.30 6.07
C ARG A 206 4.22 15.48 5.35
N GLU A 207 5.34 15.34 6.04
CA GLU A 207 6.66 15.45 5.42
C GLU A 207 6.91 14.32 4.43
N TYR A 208 6.49 13.09 4.74
CA TYR A 208 6.62 11.94 3.85
C TYR A 208 5.74 12.08 2.61
N LEU A 209 4.45 12.41 2.79
CA LEU A 209 3.52 12.67 1.70
C LEU A 209 3.97 13.85 0.83
N GLN A 210 4.49 14.91 1.43
CA GLN A 210 5.02 16.07 0.71
C GLN A 210 6.28 15.72 -0.08
N ARG A 211 7.21 14.94 0.49
CA ARG A 211 8.40 14.46 -0.23
C ARG A 211 8.03 13.62 -1.44
N ASP A 212 7.05 12.73 -1.32
CA ASP A 212 6.58 11.93 -2.46
C ASP A 212 5.92 12.80 -3.53
N ILE A 213 5.05 13.75 -3.13
CA ILE A 213 4.47 14.73 -4.06
C ILE A 213 5.56 15.53 -4.76
N GLU A 214 6.62 15.95 -4.06
CA GLU A 214 7.75 16.69 -4.64
C GLU A 214 8.64 15.83 -5.52
N HIS A 215 8.85 14.56 -5.17
CA HIS A 215 9.68 13.61 -5.91
C HIS A 215 9.06 13.24 -7.26
N TYR A 216 7.73 13.15 -7.32
CA TYR A 216 6.98 12.78 -8.53
C TYR A 216 6.34 13.98 -9.25
N GLN A 217 6.52 15.20 -8.75
CA GLN A 217 6.19 16.40 -9.53
C GLN A 217 7.12 16.50 -10.74
N PRO A 218 6.59 16.73 -11.95
CA PRO A 218 7.44 17.05 -13.09
C PRO A 218 8.28 18.30 -12.75
N PRO A 219 9.55 18.38 -13.19
CA PRO A 219 10.39 19.53 -12.91
C PRO A 219 9.65 20.79 -13.34
N LYS A 220 9.53 21.75 -12.42
CA LYS A 220 8.96 23.06 -12.74
C LYS A 220 9.85 23.70 -13.81
N GLU A 221 9.25 23.98 -14.98
CA GLU A 221 9.89 24.72 -16.08
C GLU A 221 10.39 26.10 -15.65
#